data_AF-A0A952SH06-F1
#
_entry.id   AF-A0A952SH06-F1
#
_cell.length_a   1.000
_cell.length_b   1.000
_cell.length_c   1.000
_cell.angle_alpha   90.00
_cell.angle_beta   90.00
_cell.angle_gamma   90.00
#
_symmetry.space_group_name_H-M   'P 1'
#
loop_
_entity.id
_entity.type
_entity.pdbx_description
1 polymer ?
#
loop_
_entity_poly.entity_id
_entity_poly.type
_entity_poly.pdbx_seq_one_letter_code
_entity_poly.pdbx_strand_id
1 'polypeptide(L)'
;MKHSRLHQQHIQLGAMFEEITGWEMPVHYGDIAAEHRAVRETVGIADLSHRGKLRVTGEDRIKWLQSIISNDILPLEPGQGRYSSFLTHKGKMLTYFRLYIQSDAVMVEDVGEIGEVTFQAFRKFLLYGTKAKMENCAETWGLLLVSGPKAAQVIQSAFGVDVTDLKPVDFVTAQIGGQPALMLRTEETSEVDIEVLLPAESLLTAWTSALHAGARFGIRAIGTQAREALRMEAGLPKAGPDLNEEIVPPEANLE
;
A
#
# COMPACT_ATOMS: atom_id res chain seq x y z
N MET A 1 3.84 -18.98 -9.30
CA MET A 1 3.33 -17.79 -8.59
C MET A 1 4.48 -17.17 -7.80
N LYS A 2 4.44 -15.86 -7.58
CA LYS A 2 5.37 -15.10 -6.75
C LYS A 2 4.92 -15.19 -5.29
N HIS A 3 5.85 -15.26 -4.36
CA HIS A 3 5.55 -15.38 -2.93
C HIS A 3 6.14 -14.20 -2.16
N SER A 4 5.37 -13.68 -1.21
CA SER A 4 5.85 -12.74 -0.20
C SER A 4 6.97 -13.37 0.65
N ARG A 5 7.82 -12.52 1.25
CA ARG A 5 8.81 -12.97 2.25
C ARG A 5 8.17 -13.49 3.55
N LEU A 6 6.85 -13.36 3.68
CA LEU A 6 6.04 -13.90 4.79
C LEU A 6 5.29 -15.18 4.45
N HIS A 7 5.46 -15.73 3.24
CA HIS A 7 4.70 -16.90 2.77
C HIS A 7 4.77 -18.10 3.74
N GLN A 8 5.96 -18.39 4.27
CA GLN A 8 6.14 -19.46 5.25
C GLN A 8 5.40 -19.19 6.57
N GLN A 9 5.34 -17.94 7.01
CA GLN A 9 4.61 -17.51 8.20
C GLN A 9 3.10 -17.67 8.00
N HIS A 10 2.60 -17.33 6.81
CA HIS A 10 1.20 -17.53 6.46
C HIS A 10 0.80 -19.00 6.49
N ILE A 11 1.65 -19.90 5.96
CA ILE A 11 1.44 -21.35 6.06
C ILE A 11 1.38 -21.80 7.53
N GLN A 12 2.30 -21.34 8.36
CA GLN A 12 2.34 -21.69 9.79
C GLN A 12 1.11 -21.20 10.56
N LEU A 13 0.53 -20.07 10.13
CA LEU A 13 -0.71 -19.52 10.69
C LEU A 13 -1.97 -20.21 10.15
N GLY A 14 -1.83 -21.22 9.26
CA GLY A 14 -2.96 -21.94 8.70
C GLY A 14 -3.73 -21.15 7.64
N ALA A 15 -3.05 -20.24 6.93
CA ALA A 15 -3.67 -19.47 5.86
C ALA A 15 -4.19 -20.38 4.73
N MET A 16 -5.38 -20.05 4.23
CA MET A 16 -5.84 -20.47 2.92
C MET A 16 -5.37 -19.43 1.90
N PHE A 17 -4.98 -19.86 0.70
CA PHE A 17 -4.37 -18.99 -0.30
C PHE A 17 -5.21 -18.85 -1.57
N GLU A 18 -5.06 -17.72 -2.25
CA GLU A 18 -5.55 -17.47 -3.61
C GLU A 18 -4.44 -16.84 -4.45
N GLU A 19 -4.63 -16.87 -5.77
CA GLU A 19 -3.77 -16.16 -6.70
C GLU A 19 -4.29 -14.74 -6.95
N ILE A 20 -3.46 -13.72 -6.66
CA ILE A 20 -3.73 -12.32 -6.96
C ILE A 20 -2.64 -11.81 -7.89
N THR A 21 -2.96 -11.63 -9.18
CA THR A 21 -2.03 -11.09 -10.19
C THR A 21 -0.68 -11.82 -10.23
N GLY A 22 -0.73 -13.15 -10.13
CA GLY A 22 0.45 -14.01 -10.13
C GLY A 22 1.15 -14.15 -8.78
N TRP A 23 0.63 -13.55 -7.70
CA TRP A 23 1.10 -13.75 -6.32
C TRP A 23 0.20 -14.73 -5.57
N GLU A 24 0.79 -15.59 -4.75
CA GLU A 24 0.03 -16.44 -3.82
C GLU A 24 -0.11 -15.72 -2.46
N MET A 25 -1.33 -15.31 -2.11
CA MET A 25 -1.62 -14.45 -0.95
C MET A 25 -2.70 -15.05 -0.03
N PRO A 26 -2.66 -14.76 1.30
CA PRO A 26 -3.61 -15.30 2.25
C PRO A 26 -5.02 -14.72 2.07
N VAL A 27 -5.98 -15.61 1.80
CA VAL A 27 -7.42 -15.32 1.69
C VAL A 27 -8.04 -15.08 3.05
N HIS A 28 -7.72 -15.97 3.98
CA HIS A 28 -8.12 -15.95 5.39
C HIS A 28 -7.28 -16.96 6.18
N TYR A 29 -7.33 -16.87 7.51
CA TYR A 29 -6.68 -17.75 8.47
C TYR A 29 -7.67 -18.65 9.22
N GLY A 30 -8.93 -18.70 8.78
CA GLY A 30 -9.93 -19.71 9.15
C GLY A 30 -11.24 -19.16 9.70
N ASP A 31 -11.21 -17.96 10.31
CA ASP A 31 -12.42 -17.28 10.80
C ASP A 31 -12.40 -15.82 10.33
N ILE A 32 -12.98 -15.61 9.15
CA ILE A 32 -13.07 -14.32 8.45
C ILE A 32 -13.81 -13.29 9.31
N ALA A 33 -14.86 -13.70 10.02
CA ALA A 33 -15.64 -12.79 10.87
C ALA A 33 -14.82 -12.31 12.07
N ALA A 34 -13.99 -13.19 12.66
CA ALA A 34 -13.07 -12.77 13.71
C ALA A 34 -11.87 -11.96 13.19
N GLU A 35 -11.43 -12.15 11.95
CA GLU A 35 -10.44 -11.27 11.29
C GLU A 35 -10.99 -9.86 11.09
N HIS A 36 -12.22 -9.76 10.56
CA HIS A 36 -12.94 -8.50 10.39
C HIS A 36 -13.18 -7.79 11.73
N ARG A 37 -13.72 -8.51 12.74
CA ARG A 37 -13.90 -7.95 14.09
C ARG A 37 -12.60 -7.48 14.72
N ALA A 38 -11.47 -8.17 14.48
CA ALA A 38 -10.18 -7.75 15.00
C ALA A 38 -9.84 -6.34 14.53
N VAL A 39 -10.05 -6.02 13.25
CA VAL A 39 -9.83 -4.66 12.71
C VAL A 39 -10.79 -3.65 13.34
N ARG A 40 -12.09 -3.97 13.39
CA ARG A 40 -13.12 -3.05 13.92
C ARG A 40 -12.97 -2.75 15.42
N GLU A 41 -12.59 -3.74 16.22
CA GLU A 41 -12.61 -3.64 17.68
C GLU A 41 -11.20 -3.42 18.27
N THR A 42 -10.16 -3.87 17.59
CA THR A 42 -8.79 -3.94 18.13
C THR A 42 -7.74 -3.56 17.09
N VAL A 43 -7.02 -4.53 16.50
CA VAL A 43 -6.06 -4.33 15.43
C VAL A 43 -5.90 -5.61 14.60
N GLY A 44 -5.93 -5.47 13.28
CA GLY A 44 -5.53 -6.47 12.31
C GLY A 44 -4.19 -6.12 11.65
N ILE A 45 -3.49 -7.12 11.13
CA ILE A 45 -2.31 -6.96 10.29
C ILE A 45 -2.45 -7.77 9.01
N ALA A 46 -2.19 -7.15 7.85
CA ALA A 46 -2.26 -7.79 6.54
C ALA A 46 -0.92 -7.67 5.82
N ASP A 47 -0.61 -8.70 5.02
CA ASP A 47 0.48 -8.66 4.06
C ASP A 47 -0.05 -8.17 2.71
N LEU A 48 0.46 -7.03 2.25
CA LEU A 48 0.12 -6.39 0.98
C LEU A 48 1.30 -6.42 -0.01
N SER A 49 2.23 -7.37 0.16
CA SER A 49 3.44 -7.46 -0.67
C SER A 49 3.15 -7.67 -2.15
N HIS A 50 1.97 -8.20 -2.51
CA HIS A 50 1.53 -8.36 -3.90
C HIS A 50 1.24 -7.04 -4.63
N ARG A 51 0.92 -5.94 -3.92
CA ARG A 51 0.65 -4.64 -4.54
C ARG A 51 1.82 -4.14 -5.39
N GLY A 52 1.55 -3.32 -6.41
CA GLY A 52 2.63 -2.70 -7.18
C GLY A 52 3.37 -1.66 -6.35
N LYS A 53 4.71 -1.65 -6.41
CA LYS A 53 5.54 -0.56 -5.88
C LYS A 53 6.50 -0.12 -6.96
N LEU A 54 6.51 1.16 -7.29
CA LEU A 54 7.47 1.75 -8.22
C LEU A 54 8.28 2.82 -7.50
N ARG A 55 9.54 2.95 -7.87
CA ARG A 55 10.41 4.02 -7.37
C ARG A 55 10.86 4.89 -8.53
N VAL A 56 10.60 6.18 -8.44
CA VAL A 56 10.97 7.16 -9.46
C VAL A 56 12.04 8.09 -8.91
N THR A 57 13.17 8.18 -9.60
CA THR A 57 14.34 8.98 -9.19
C THR A 57 14.79 9.91 -10.33
N GLY A 58 15.70 10.84 -10.03
CA GLY A 58 16.25 11.79 -11.00
C GLY A 58 15.75 13.22 -10.82
N GLU A 59 16.39 14.14 -11.54
CA GLU A 59 16.12 15.60 -11.47
C GLU A 59 14.70 15.94 -11.93
N ASP A 60 14.18 15.21 -12.93
CA ASP A 60 12.86 15.47 -13.52
C ASP A 60 11.74 14.62 -12.90
N ARG A 61 12.01 13.81 -11.86
CA ARG A 61 11.06 12.80 -11.33
C ARG A 61 9.66 13.35 -11.04
N ILE A 62 9.57 14.51 -10.39
CA ILE A 62 8.30 15.16 -10.03
C ILE A 62 7.62 15.72 -11.28
N LYS A 63 8.35 16.48 -12.09
CA LYS A 63 7.82 17.10 -13.32
C LYS A 63 7.32 16.06 -14.32
N TRP A 64 8.03 14.95 -14.44
CA TRP A 64 7.65 13.85 -15.31
C TRP A 64 6.37 13.18 -14.80
N LEU A 65 6.30 12.77 -13.52
CA LEU A 65 5.08 12.19 -12.95
C LEU A 65 3.89 13.15 -13.08
N GLN A 66 4.07 14.42 -12.73
CA GLN A 66 3.07 15.47 -12.88
C GLN A 66 2.47 15.54 -14.29
N SER A 67 3.28 15.27 -15.32
CA SER A 67 2.84 15.38 -16.72
C SER A 67 1.95 14.22 -17.18
N ILE A 68 1.86 13.13 -16.41
CA ILE A 68 1.14 11.92 -16.83
C ILE A 68 0.01 11.51 -15.87
N ILE A 69 -0.03 12.04 -14.65
CA ILE A 69 -1.02 11.66 -13.64
C ILE A 69 -2.13 12.72 -13.48
N SER A 70 -3.25 12.34 -12.85
CA SER A 70 -4.43 13.21 -12.71
C SER A 70 -4.31 14.32 -11.65
N ASN A 71 -3.66 14.04 -10.52
CA ASN A 71 -3.57 15.00 -9.41
C ASN A 71 -2.28 15.81 -9.46
N ASP A 72 -2.38 17.10 -9.13
CA ASP A 72 -1.22 17.98 -9.00
C ASP A 72 -0.35 17.52 -7.84
N ILE A 73 0.92 17.22 -8.04
CA ILE A 73 1.91 16.84 -7.02
C ILE A 73 3.04 17.87 -6.88
N LEU A 74 3.06 18.93 -7.70
CA LEU A 74 4.08 19.98 -7.64
C LEU A 74 4.20 20.65 -6.26
N PRO A 75 3.12 20.89 -5.49
CA PRO A 75 3.23 21.55 -4.20
C PRO A 75 3.55 20.58 -3.04
N LEU A 76 3.73 19.27 -3.29
CA LEU A 76 4.10 18.34 -2.22
C LEU A 76 5.57 18.48 -1.86
N GLU A 77 5.82 18.45 -0.56
CA GLU A 77 7.14 18.38 0.06
C GLU A 77 7.47 16.95 0.52
N PRO A 78 8.75 16.64 0.78
CA PRO A 78 9.13 15.35 1.35
C PRO A 78 8.35 15.01 2.63
N GLY A 79 7.87 13.78 2.73
CA GLY A 79 6.98 13.33 3.81
C GLY A 79 5.50 13.40 3.45
N GLN A 80 5.14 14.04 2.34
CA GLN A 80 3.76 14.16 1.90
C GLN A 80 3.43 13.17 0.78
N GLY A 81 2.17 12.76 0.73
CA GLY A 81 1.67 11.93 -0.35
C GLY A 81 0.33 12.38 -0.88
N ARG A 82 -0.13 11.69 -1.91
CA ARG A 82 -1.38 12.00 -2.62
C ARG A 82 -1.91 10.80 -3.37
N TYR A 83 -3.22 10.62 -3.38
CA TYR A 83 -3.87 9.76 -4.36
C TYR A 83 -3.78 10.39 -5.74
N SER A 84 -3.66 9.55 -6.76
CA SER A 84 -3.77 9.96 -8.16
C SER A 84 -4.16 8.78 -9.04
N SER A 85 -4.58 9.10 -10.25
CA SER A 85 -4.86 8.12 -11.29
C SER A 85 -3.97 8.33 -12.50
N PHE A 86 -3.90 7.29 -13.33
CA PHE A 86 -3.43 7.38 -14.70
C PHE A 86 -4.62 7.13 -15.61
N LEU A 87 -4.82 8.03 -16.57
CA LEU A 87 -6.03 8.08 -17.37
C LEU A 87 -5.73 7.87 -18.85
N THR A 88 -6.71 7.38 -19.59
CA THR A 88 -6.69 7.43 -21.05
C THR A 88 -6.82 8.87 -21.53
N HIS A 89 -6.58 9.11 -22.83
CA HIS A 89 -6.85 10.39 -23.49
C HIS A 89 -8.32 10.83 -23.43
N LYS A 90 -9.24 9.93 -23.06
CA LYS A 90 -10.66 10.21 -22.84
C LYS A 90 -11.02 10.42 -21.36
N GLY A 91 -10.04 10.45 -20.47
CA GLY A 91 -10.24 10.59 -19.02
C GLY A 91 -10.66 9.31 -18.30
N LYS A 92 -10.65 8.16 -18.97
CA LYS A 92 -11.04 6.87 -18.38
C LYS A 92 -9.93 6.29 -17.51
N MET A 93 -10.29 5.61 -16.42
CA MET A 93 -9.34 5.15 -15.42
C MET A 93 -8.56 3.91 -15.88
N LEU A 94 -7.23 4.01 -15.93
CA LEU A 94 -6.34 2.86 -16.19
C LEU A 94 -5.78 2.28 -14.90
N THR A 95 -5.44 3.12 -13.94
CA THR A 95 -4.98 2.70 -12.60
C THR A 95 -5.23 3.80 -11.58
N TYR A 96 -5.30 3.41 -10.31
CA TYR A 96 -5.42 4.24 -9.13
C TYR A 96 -4.34 3.87 -8.12
N PHE A 97 -3.61 4.86 -7.64
CA PHE A 97 -2.42 4.66 -6.82
C PHE A 97 -2.22 5.81 -5.84
N ARG A 98 -1.38 5.55 -4.84
CA ARG A 98 -0.84 6.57 -3.94
C ARG A 98 0.60 6.87 -4.34
N LEU A 99 1.01 8.11 -4.18
CA LEU A 99 2.41 8.51 -4.34
C LEU A 99 2.90 9.22 -3.10
N TYR A 100 4.19 9.07 -2.80
CA TYR A 100 4.84 9.58 -1.60
C TYR A 100 6.14 10.26 -1.98
N ILE A 101 6.28 11.56 -1.65
CA ILE A 101 7.44 12.35 -1.99
C ILE A 101 8.54 12.10 -0.96
N GLN A 102 9.69 11.62 -1.42
CA GLN A 102 10.92 11.55 -0.65
C GLN A 102 11.90 12.62 -1.15
N SER A 103 12.95 12.88 -0.37
CA SER A 103 13.96 13.88 -0.73
C SER A 103 14.67 13.59 -2.07
N ASP A 104 14.88 12.31 -2.39
CA ASP A 104 15.63 11.84 -3.56
C ASP A 104 14.80 11.01 -4.54
N ALA A 105 13.57 10.63 -4.17
CA ALA A 105 12.71 9.74 -4.93
C ALA A 105 11.23 10.09 -4.78
N VAL A 106 10.39 9.44 -5.59
CA VAL A 106 8.95 9.32 -5.39
C VAL A 106 8.62 7.85 -5.37
N MET A 107 7.97 7.39 -4.30
CA MET A 107 7.39 6.05 -4.26
C MET A 107 5.98 6.12 -4.82
N VAL A 108 5.63 5.16 -5.69
CA VAL A 108 4.27 4.98 -6.20
C VAL A 108 3.81 3.60 -5.79
N GLU A 109 2.66 3.53 -5.15
CA GLU A 109 2.05 2.30 -4.67
C GLU A 109 0.71 2.08 -5.35
N ASP A 110 0.64 1.01 -6.14
CA ASP A 110 -0.54 0.62 -6.91
C ASP A 110 -1.54 -0.10 -6.01
N VAL A 111 -2.59 0.63 -5.62
CA VAL A 111 -3.68 0.14 -4.78
C VAL A 111 -4.61 -0.78 -5.58
N GLY A 112 -4.63 -0.62 -6.91
CA GLY A 112 -5.43 -1.42 -7.84
C GLY A 112 -4.99 -2.86 -8.02
N GLU A 113 -3.89 -3.29 -7.39
CA GLU A 113 -3.34 -4.65 -7.50
C GLU A 113 -2.95 -5.02 -8.95
N ILE A 114 -2.66 -4.04 -9.82
CA ILE A 114 -2.27 -4.24 -11.23
C ILE A 114 -0.89 -3.63 -11.54
N GLY A 115 0.00 -3.64 -10.55
CA GLY A 115 1.28 -2.93 -10.55
C GLY A 115 2.16 -3.10 -11.80
N GLU A 116 2.21 -4.30 -12.39
CA GLU A 116 2.98 -4.53 -13.62
C GLU A 116 2.37 -3.76 -14.81
N VAL A 117 1.04 -3.73 -14.93
CA VAL A 117 0.34 -2.96 -15.97
C VAL A 117 0.63 -1.47 -15.78
N THR A 118 0.57 -0.97 -14.55
CA THR A 118 0.90 0.42 -14.20
C THR A 118 2.35 0.78 -14.56
N PHE A 119 3.31 -0.08 -14.22
CA PHE A 119 4.71 0.10 -14.60
C PHE A 119 4.88 0.20 -16.12
N GLN A 120 4.31 -0.73 -16.87
CA GLN A 120 4.40 -0.72 -18.34
C GLN A 120 3.69 0.48 -18.95
N ALA A 121 2.58 0.93 -18.36
CA ALA A 121 1.85 2.12 -18.80
C ALA A 121 2.73 3.38 -18.65
N PHE A 122 3.30 3.61 -17.47
CA PHE A 122 4.15 4.78 -17.21
C PHE A 122 5.40 4.77 -18.08
N ARG A 123 6.00 3.59 -18.29
CA ARG A 123 7.23 3.43 -19.08
C ARG A 123 7.09 3.95 -20.51
N LYS A 124 5.89 3.87 -21.10
CA LYS A 124 5.62 4.41 -22.46
C LYS A 124 5.81 5.93 -22.55
N PHE A 125 5.68 6.64 -21.44
CA PHE A 125 5.80 8.10 -21.36
C PHE A 125 7.17 8.54 -20.82
N LEU A 126 8.07 7.61 -20.49
CA LEU A 126 9.43 7.93 -20.09
C LEU A 126 10.31 8.05 -21.35
N LEU A 127 10.25 9.22 -21.98
CA LEU A 127 10.90 9.49 -23.26
C LEU A 127 12.39 9.82 -23.12
N TYR A 128 13.15 9.59 -24.19
CA TYR A 128 14.56 9.97 -24.28
C TYR A 128 14.77 11.45 -23.95
N GLY A 129 15.79 11.75 -23.13
CA GLY A 129 16.11 13.11 -22.68
C GLY A 129 15.45 13.50 -21.34
N THR A 130 14.44 12.78 -20.88
CA THR A 130 13.85 12.98 -19.54
C THR A 130 14.85 12.53 -18.47
N LYS A 131 15.24 13.39 -17.53
CA LYS A 131 16.14 13.03 -16.43
C LYS A 131 15.39 12.37 -15.26
N ALA A 132 14.60 11.36 -15.58
CA ALA A 132 13.91 10.52 -14.61
C ALA A 132 14.23 9.05 -14.88
N LYS A 133 14.26 8.25 -13.82
CA LYS A 133 14.40 6.79 -13.88
C LYS A 133 13.28 6.18 -13.06
N MET A 134 12.67 5.12 -13.59
CA MET A 134 11.64 4.36 -12.91
C MET A 134 12.10 2.93 -12.72
N GLU A 135 11.93 2.43 -11.50
CA GLU A 135 12.24 1.07 -11.08
C GLU A 135 10.95 0.36 -10.65
N ASN A 136 10.80 -0.91 -11.03
CA ASN A 136 9.75 -1.78 -10.50
C ASN A 136 10.27 -2.45 -9.23
N CYS A 137 9.63 -2.13 -8.11
CA CYS A 137 10.03 -2.52 -6.77
C CYS A 137 9.11 -3.58 -6.15
N ALA A 138 8.20 -4.19 -6.92
CA ALA A 138 7.19 -5.12 -6.39
C ALA A 138 7.79 -6.32 -5.63
N GLU A 139 8.97 -6.82 -6.04
CA GLU A 139 9.63 -7.97 -5.40
C GLU A 139 10.76 -7.57 -4.42
N THR A 140 11.24 -6.33 -4.50
CA THR A 140 12.33 -5.82 -3.67
C THR A 140 11.84 -5.06 -2.44
N TRP A 141 10.58 -4.63 -2.42
CA TRP A 141 9.92 -3.97 -1.30
C TRP A 141 8.69 -4.76 -0.82
N GLY A 142 8.55 -4.86 0.50
CA GLY A 142 7.37 -5.42 1.16
C GLY A 142 6.44 -4.31 1.67
N LEU A 143 5.19 -4.68 1.93
CA LEU A 143 4.19 -3.75 2.45
C LEU A 143 3.30 -4.48 3.45
N LEU A 144 3.17 -3.92 4.64
CA LEU A 144 2.22 -4.36 5.66
C LEU A 144 1.17 -3.31 5.87
N LEU A 145 -0.07 -3.74 6.13
CA LEU A 145 -1.11 -2.88 6.68
C LEU A 145 -1.33 -3.26 8.14
N VAL A 146 -1.26 -2.30 9.05
CA VAL A 146 -1.69 -2.42 10.45
C VAL A 146 -2.91 -1.53 10.62
N SER A 147 -4.05 -2.14 10.93
CA SER A 147 -5.35 -1.49 10.81
C SER A 147 -6.22 -1.71 12.05
N GLY A 148 -6.89 -0.66 12.53
CA GLY A 148 -7.85 -0.74 13.63
C GLY A 148 -7.61 0.29 14.74
N PRO A 149 -8.51 0.41 15.73
CA PRO A 149 -8.41 1.39 16.82
C PRO A 149 -7.11 1.35 17.63
N LYS A 150 -6.38 0.22 17.60
CA LYS A 150 -5.10 0.02 18.30
C LYS A 150 -3.87 0.13 17.39
N ALA A 151 -4.04 0.39 16.09
CA ALA A 151 -2.95 0.41 15.11
C ALA A 151 -1.82 1.38 15.49
N ALA A 152 -2.13 2.66 15.77
CA ALA A 152 -1.13 3.65 16.17
C ALA A 152 -0.34 3.23 17.43
N GLN A 153 -1.02 2.61 18.40
CA GLN A 153 -0.37 2.11 19.63
C GLN A 153 0.56 0.92 19.34
N VAL A 154 0.21 0.07 18.37
CA VAL A 154 1.09 -1.02 17.90
C VAL A 154 2.30 -0.45 17.18
N ILE A 155 2.12 0.48 16.24
CA ILE A 155 3.22 1.11 15.49
C ILE A 155 4.21 1.79 16.45
N GLN A 156 3.72 2.60 17.39
CA GLN A 156 4.56 3.26 18.40
C GLN A 156 5.32 2.25 19.25
N SER A 157 4.67 1.16 19.67
CA SER A 157 5.29 0.14 20.53
C SER A 157 6.26 -0.77 19.78
N ALA A 158 6.02 -1.05 18.50
CA ALA A 158 6.85 -1.93 17.68
C ALA A 158 8.07 -1.20 17.10
N PHE A 159 7.90 0.07 16.71
CA PHE A 159 8.87 0.79 15.89
C PHE A 159 9.35 2.10 16.51
N GLY A 160 8.78 2.52 17.66
CA GLY A 160 9.19 3.74 18.34
C GLY A 160 8.75 5.03 17.64
N VAL A 161 7.84 4.93 16.67
CA VAL A 161 7.38 6.06 15.85
C VAL A 161 5.97 6.46 16.20
N ASP A 162 5.77 7.75 16.46
CA ASP A 162 4.46 8.33 16.65
C ASP A 162 3.83 8.67 15.30
N VAL A 163 2.60 8.20 15.09
CA VAL A 163 1.83 8.38 13.85
C VAL A 163 0.44 8.97 14.13
N THR A 164 0.15 9.41 15.37
CA THR A 164 -1.20 9.88 15.72
C THR A 164 -1.61 11.15 14.99
N ASP A 165 -0.66 12.06 14.77
CA ASP A 165 -0.90 13.35 14.10
C ASP A 165 -0.62 13.31 12.59
N LEU A 166 -0.33 12.12 12.06
CA LEU A 166 -0.04 11.92 10.65
C LEU A 166 -1.32 12.09 9.82
N LYS A 167 -1.31 13.03 8.88
CA LYS A 167 -2.45 13.27 7.99
C LYS A 167 -2.62 12.12 7.00
N PRO A 168 -3.85 11.89 6.50
CA PRO A 168 -4.06 10.91 5.43
C PRO A 168 -3.09 11.11 4.26
N VAL A 169 -2.49 10.00 3.82
CA VAL A 169 -1.50 9.88 2.74
C VAL A 169 -0.13 10.53 3.01
N ASP A 170 0.07 11.15 4.18
CA ASP A 170 1.41 11.57 4.62
C ASP A 170 2.16 10.39 5.26
N PHE A 171 3.48 10.55 5.40
CA PHE A 171 4.34 9.54 6.01
C PHE A 171 5.46 10.10 6.85
N VAL A 172 5.95 9.26 7.76
CA VAL A 172 7.19 9.47 8.51
C VAL A 172 8.15 8.31 8.28
N THR A 173 9.44 8.54 8.49
CA THR A 173 10.47 7.51 8.31
C THR A 173 10.81 6.83 9.63
N ALA A 174 11.13 5.55 9.54
CA ALA A 174 11.57 4.71 10.64
C ALA A 174 12.78 3.86 10.22
N GLN A 175 13.37 3.16 11.18
CA GLN A 175 14.39 2.14 10.93
C GLN A 175 13.90 0.79 11.44
N ILE A 176 13.87 -0.22 10.58
CA ILE A 176 13.44 -1.59 10.92
C ILE A 176 14.49 -2.56 10.42
N GLY A 177 15.11 -3.30 11.35
CA GLY A 177 16.19 -4.23 11.00
C GLY A 177 17.40 -3.53 10.36
N GLY A 178 17.62 -2.25 10.67
CA GLY A 178 18.69 -1.44 10.07
C GLY A 178 18.39 -0.91 8.66
N GLN A 179 17.18 -1.16 8.13
CA GLN A 179 16.73 -0.66 6.84
C GLN A 179 15.70 0.47 7.00
N PRO A 180 15.71 1.49 6.12
CA PRO A 180 14.73 2.54 6.13
C PRO A 180 13.33 1.99 5.83
N ALA A 181 12.34 2.43 6.58
CA ALA A 181 10.93 2.12 6.38
C ALA A 181 10.10 3.40 6.36
N LEU A 182 9.00 3.40 5.62
CA LEU A 182 8.00 4.47 5.63
C LEU A 182 6.78 3.99 6.41
N MET A 183 6.34 4.78 7.39
CA MET A 183 5.08 4.62 8.09
C MET A 183 4.08 5.58 7.46
N LEU A 184 3.14 5.05 6.70
CA LEU A 184 2.21 5.80 5.86
C LEU A 184 0.85 5.80 6.54
N ARG A 185 0.21 6.95 6.74
CA ARG A 185 -1.21 6.98 7.13
C ARG A 185 -2.04 6.76 5.87
N THR A 186 -2.84 5.71 5.80
CA THR A 186 -3.61 5.37 4.61
C THR A 186 -5.11 5.23 4.89
N GLU A 187 -5.91 4.93 3.87
CA GLU A 187 -7.35 4.69 4.01
C GLU A 187 -7.70 3.43 3.22
N GLU A 188 -7.99 2.34 3.92
CA GLU A 188 -8.24 1.00 3.36
C GLU A 188 -9.45 0.31 4.00
N THR A 189 -9.72 0.59 5.29
CA THR A 189 -10.69 -0.15 6.08
C THR A 189 -11.72 0.72 6.81
N SER A 190 -11.63 2.05 6.67
CA SER A 190 -12.29 3.09 7.50
C SER A 190 -11.84 3.19 8.96
N GLU A 191 -10.78 2.46 9.35
CA GLU A 191 -10.14 2.60 10.66
C GLU A 191 -8.86 3.47 10.60
N VAL A 192 -8.11 3.48 11.70
CA VAL A 192 -6.71 3.90 11.68
C VAL A 192 -5.90 2.85 10.94
N ASP A 193 -5.65 3.09 9.66
CA ASP A 193 -4.81 2.33 8.76
C ASP A 193 -3.42 2.94 8.69
N ILE A 194 -2.41 2.16 9.06
CA ILE A 194 -1.01 2.51 8.92
C ILE A 194 -0.33 1.45 8.07
N GLU A 195 0.26 1.87 6.96
CA GLU A 195 1.06 1.00 6.11
C GLU A 195 2.55 1.14 6.44
N VAL A 196 3.24 -0.01 6.45
CA VAL A 196 4.69 -0.09 6.65
C VAL A 196 5.33 -0.55 5.35
N LEU A 197 5.90 0.40 4.61
CA LEU A 197 6.58 0.17 3.33
C LEU A 197 8.10 0.12 3.57
N LEU A 198 8.74 -1.00 3.22
CA LEU A 198 10.15 -1.24 3.53
C LEU A 198 10.81 -2.24 2.57
N PRO A 199 12.15 -2.33 2.51
CA PRO A 199 12.83 -3.39 1.78
C PRO A 199 12.35 -4.78 2.21
N ALA A 200 12.11 -5.67 1.24
CA ALA A 200 11.48 -6.96 1.47
C ALA A 200 12.25 -7.85 2.46
N GLU A 201 13.58 -7.67 2.56
CA GLU A 201 14.43 -8.37 3.52
C GLU A 201 14.10 -8.07 4.99
N SER A 202 13.58 -6.87 5.29
CA SER A 202 13.16 -6.48 6.64
C SER A 202 11.69 -6.81 6.94
N LEU A 203 10.93 -7.33 5.97
CA LEU A 203 9.49 -7.56 6.09
C LEU A 203 9.15 -8.52 7.24
N LEU A 204 9.92 -9.60 7.39
CA LEU A 204 9.72 -10.57 8.47
C LEU A 204 9.97 -9.96 9.85
N THR A 205 11.00 -9.12 9.96
CA THR A 205 11.32 -8.39 11.19
C THR A 205 10.17 -7.44 11.57
N ALA A 206 9.65 -6.70 10.58
CA ALA A 206 8.51 -5.80 10.78
C ALA A 206 7.26 -6.56 11.23
N TRP A 207 6.90 -7.62 10.52
CA TRP A 207 5.75 -8.48 10.83
C TRP A 207 5.81 -9.04 12.26
N THR A 208 6.93 -9.65 12.62
CA THR A 208 7.14 -10.26 13.94
C THR A 208 7.08 -9.22 15.05
N SER A 209 7.68 -8.04 14.82
CA SER A 209 7.69 -6.95 15.80
C SER A 209 6.28 -6.38 16.04
N ALA A 210 5.51 -6.19 14.96
CA ALA A 210 4.13 -5.72 15.05
C ALA A 210 3.22 -6.73 15.77
N LEU A 211 3.31 -8.02 15.43
CA LEU A 211 2.57 -9.08 16.13
C LEU A 211 2.92 -9.15 17.62
N HIS A 212 4.21 -9.08 17.96
CA HIS A 212 4.65 -9.10 19.35
C HIS A 212 4.11 -7.90 20.14
N ALA A 213 4.26 -6.68 19.61
CA ALA A 213 3.79 -5.46 20.24
C ALA A 213 2.25 -5.40 20.34
N GLY A 214 1.56 -5.95 19.34
CA GLY A 214 0.11 -6.01 19.28
C GLY A 214 -0.54 -7.14 20.07
N ALA A 215 0.24 -8.10 20.59
CA ALA A 215 -0.30 -9.27 21.31
C ALA A 215 -1.19 -8.87 22.50
N ARG A 216 -0.81 -7.82 23.25
CA ARG A 216 -1.60 -7.29 24.36
C ARG A 216 -2.94 -6.66 23.95
N PHE A 217 -3.09 -6.35 22.66
CA PHE A 217 -4.31 -5.79 22.09
C PHE A 217 -5.11 -6.83 21.31
N GLY A 218 -4.66 -8.09 21.24
CA GLY A 218 -5.33 -9.13 20.48
C GLY A 218 -5.10 -9.03 18.97
N ILE A 219 -3.95 -8.50 18.53
CA ILE A 219 -3.63 -8.38 17.10
C ILE A 219 -3.82 -9.69 16.35
N ARG A 220 -4.43 -9.60 15.17
CA ARG A 220 -4.72 -10.77 14.34
C ARG A 220 -4.22 -10.58 12.91
N ALA A 221 -3.63 -11.61 12.33
CA ALA A 221 -3.40 -11.64 10.89
C ALA A 221 -4.76 -11.69 10.18
N ILE A 222 -4.93 -10.88 9.14
CA ILE A 222 -6.17 -10.83 8.34
C ILE A 222 -5.86 -11.09 6.88
N GLY A 223 -6.72 -11.88 6.24
CA GLY A 223 -6.64 -12.18 4.82
C GLY A 223 -7.42 -11.21 3.94
N THR A 224 -7.37 -11.46 2.65
CA THR A 224 -8.01 -10.61 1.62
C THR A 224 -9.52 -10.53 1.77
N GLN A 225 -10.22 -11.60 2.22
CA GLN A 225 -11.68 -11.58 2.34
C GLN A 225 -12.17 -10.64 3.44
N ALA A 226 -11.53 -10.67 4.61
CA ALA A 226 -11.85 -9.74 5.69
C ALA A 226 -11.56 -8.30 5.25
N ARG A 227 -10.42 -8.07 4.60
CA ARG A 227 -10.03 -6.76 4.06
C ARG A 227 -11.00 -6.24 3.00
N GLU A 228 -11.47 -7.11 2.10
CA GLU A 228 -12.43 -6.75 1.05
C GLU A 228 -13.77 -6.31 1.65
N ALA A 229 -14.26 -7.02 2.67
CA ALA A 229 -15.47 -6.62 3.38
C ALA A 229 -15.30 -5.25 4.07
N LEU A 230 -14.17 -5.02 4.76
CA LEU A 230 -13.85 -3.75 5.40
C LEU A 230 -13.77 -2.59 4.39
N ARG A 231 -13.16 -2.82 3.22
CA ARG A 231 -13.09 -1.85 2.11
C ARG A 231 -14.48 -1.47 1.61
N MET A 232 -15.34 -2.47 1.38
CA MET A 232 -16.70 -2.26 0.90
C MET A 232 -17.53 -1.46 1.91
N GLU A 233 -17.40 -1.76 3.21
CA GLU A 233 -18.03 -0.99 4.29
C GLU A 233 -17.53 0.46 4.34
N ALA A 234 -16.25 0.68 4.01
CA ALA A 234 -15.65 2.01 3.92
C ALA A 234 -16.06 2.79 2.65
N GLY A 235 -16.74 2.15 1.69
CA GLY A 235 -17.13 2.76 0.42
C GLY A 235 -15.96 3.09 -0.51
N LEU A 236 -14.81 2.44 -0.33
CA LEU A 236 -13.60 2.70 -1.10
C LEU A 236 -13.61 1.88 -2.39
N PRO A 237 -13.40 2.44 -3.59
CA PRO A 237 -13.46 1.70 -4.85
C PRO A 237 -12.22 0.80 -5.06
N LYS A 238 -12.38 -0.27 -5.85
CA LYS A 238 -11.29 -1.20 -6.23
C LYS A 238 -11.13 -1.28 -7.75
N ALA A 239 -9.88 -1.32 -8.22
CA ALA A 239 -9.59 -1.53 -9.64
C ALA A 239 -10.11 -2.88 -10.14
N GLY A 240 -10.62 -2.90 -11.37
CA GLY A 240 -11.36 -4.00 -11.95
C GLY A 240 -12.87 -3.82 -11.77
N PRO A 241 -13.46 -4.28 -10.65
CA PRO A 241 -14.91 -4.21 -10.45
C PRO A 241 -15.48 -2.79 -10.44
N ASP A 242 -14.79 -1.85 -9.79
CA ASP A 242 -15.32 -0.50 -9.56
C ASP A 242 -14.60 0.56 -10.40
N LEU A 243 -13.30 0.37 -10.68
CA LEU A 243 -12.48 1.28 -11.48
C LEU A 243 -11.91 0.56 -12.71
N ASN A 244 -12.32 0.97 -13.90
CA ASN A 244 -11.86 0.42 -15.17
C ASN A 244 -11.98 1.45 -16.31
N GLU A 245 -11.63 1.04 -17.53
CA GLU A 245 -11.61 1.89 -18.72
C GLU A 245 -13.00 2.39 -19.17
N GLU A 246 -14.09 1.98 -18.51
CA GLU A 246 -15.43 2.47 -18.75
C GLU A 246 -15.82 3.61 -17.78
N ILE A 247 -15.07 3.80 -16.70
CA ILE A 247 -15.36 4.74 -15.60
C ILE A 247 -14.42 5.95 -15.65
N VAL A 248 -14.94 7.15 -15.37
CA VAL A 248 -14.13 8.36 -15.09
C VAL A 248 -14.08 8.65 -13.59
N PRO A 249 -13.05 9.36 -13.07
CA PRO A 249 -12.89 9.57 -11.62
C PRO A 249 -14.14 10.16 -10.89
N PRO A 250 -14.87 11.16 -11.43
CA PRO A 250 -16.07 11.66 -10.77
C PRO A 250 -17.21 10.63 -10.64
N GLU A 251 -17.31 9.65 -11.55
CA GLU A 251 -18.31 8.58 -11.47
C GLU A 251 -18.03 7.62 -10.30
N ALA A 252 -16.77 7.56 -9.84
CA ALA A 252 -16.32 6.74 -8.71
C ALA A 252 -16.10 7.56 -7.43
N ASN A 253 -16.57 8.80 -7.37
CA ASN A 253 -16.39 9.72 -6.23
C ASN A 253 -14.90 10.04 -5.94
N LEU A 254 -14.08 10.14 -6.99
CA LEU A 254 -12.65 10.46 -6.95
C LEU A 254 -12.39 11.81 -7.66
N GLU A 255 -12.92 12.90 -7.10
CA GLU A 255 -12.75 14.27 -7.63
C GLU A 255 -11.37 14.88 -7.36
#